data_AF-A0A251WD70-F1
#
_entry.id   AF-A0A251WD70-F1
#
_cell.length_a   1.000
_cell.length_b   1.000
_cell.length_c   1.000
_cell.angle_alpha   90.00
_cell.angle_beta   90.00
_cell.angle_gamma   90.00
#
_symmetry.space_group_name_H-M   'P 1'
#
loop_
_entity.id
_entity.type
_entity.pdbx_description
1 polymer ?
#
loop_
_entity_poly.entity_id
_entity_poly.type
_entity_poly.pdbx_seq_one_letter_code
_entity_poly.pdbx_strand_id
1 'polypeptide(L)'
;MKLYYWKTKRGNVGDDLNPWLFHHLLPGLLQPQSKTSLVGIGTLINDVLVERVQAEKIAIFSTGVGYGKQHFAHLPTIDDRWKIYCLRGPLSAQALGVSPTFAVTDGALLVRRLYSSDSHAKKYKFAFMPHLWQAMNGGDEWKAVCEQLGFLYIDPMGSVEQVLAEISQTEVVITEAMHGAILADSIRVPWIAVHTTSDVLGFKWLDWCLSVGVKYQPQSLPRLANPKGKKHTVQEWLHRQKVASQLAKLSQTVQPILSDEHHLENLTIELETRLDELKRDIQSGYFD
;
A
#
# COMPACT_ATOMS: atom_id res chain seq x y z
N MET A 1 -16.52 10.35 13.01
CA MET A 1 -15.28 10.89 12.43
C MET A 1 -15.32 10.89 10.90
N LYS A 2 -14.70 11.86 10.24
CA LYS A 2 -14.58 11.90 8.77
C LYS A 2 -13.31 11.16 8.34
N LEU A 3 -13.44 10.18 7.46
CA LEU A 3 -12.27 9.46 6.94
C LEU A 3 -11.53 10.31 5.89
N TYR A 4 -10.23 10.52 6.12
CA TYR A 4 -9.32 11.21 5.20
C TYR A 4 -8.29 10.22 4.63
N TYR A 5 -8.20 10.21 3.30
CA TYR A 5 -7.25 9.42 2.52
C TYR A 5 -7.07 10.05 1.14
N TRP A 6 -6.03 9.63 0.41
CA TRP A 6 -5.79 10.10 -0.95
C TRP A 6 -6.80 9.49 -1.92
N LYS A 7 -7.38 10.27 -2.85
CA LYS A 7 -8.31 9.75 -3.85
C LYS A 7 -7.82 10.09 -5.25
N THR A 8 -7.76 9.09 -6.12
CA THR A 8 -7.47 9.28 -7.54
C THR A 8 -8.75 9.13 -8.35
N LYS A 9 -8.82 9.76 -9.53
CA LYS A 9 -10.01 9.65 -10.39
C LYS A 9 -10.22 8.25 -10.99
N ARG A 10 -9.14 7.48 -11.12
CA ARG A 10 -9.16 6.14 -11.74
C ARG A 10 -9.12 5.00 -10.72
N GLY A 11 -9.06 5.31 -9.43
CA GLY A 11 -8.84 4.33 -8.38
C GLY A 11 -7.35 4.02 -8.13
N ASN A 12 -7.08 3.51 -6.94
CA ASN A 12 -5.82 2.94 -6.49
C ASN A 12 -6.13 2.05 -5.30
N VAL A 13 -6.04 0.73 -5.45
CA VAL A 13 -6.40 -0.23 -4.41
C VAL A 13 -5.72 0.05 -3.08
N GLY A 14 -4.49 0.58 -3.08
CA GLY A 14 -3.81 0.93 -1.83
C GLY A 14 -4.51 2.05 -1.06
N ASP A 15 -5.02 3.06 -1.76
CA ASP A 15 -5.74 4.16 -1.12
C ASP A 15 -7.23 3.84 -0.95
N ASP A 16 -7.85 3.20 -1.94
CA ASP A 16 -9.26 2.78 -1.94
C ASP A 16 -9.56 1.64 -0.96
N LEU A 17 -8.51 0.99 -0.42
CA LEU A 17 -8.63 0.11 0.73
C LEU A 17 -9.10 0.86 1.98
N ASN A 18 -8.85 2.16 2.13
CA ASN A 18 -9.31 2.94 3.28
C ASN A 18 -10.82 2.82 3.55
N PRO A 19 -11.72 3.22 2.62
CA PRO A 19 -13.15 3.12 2.86
C PRO A 19 -13.60 1.66 3.06
N TRP A 20 -13.04 0.72 2.31
CA TRP A 20 -13.34 -0.70 2.48
C TRP A 20 -13.00 -1.17 3.89
N LEU A 21 -11.76 -0.93 4.34
CA LEU A 21 -11.23 -1.38 5.61
C LEU A 21 -11.95 -0.72 6.79
N PHE A 22 -12.00 0.61 6.82
CA PHE A 22 -12.55 1.33 7.98
C PHE A 22 -14.08 1.22 8.09
N HIS A 23 -14.82 0.94 7.02
CA HIS A 23 -16.26 0.63 7.14
C HIS A 23 -16.50 -0.69 7.88
N HIS A 24 -15.63 -1.69 7.71
CA HIS A 24 -15.72 -2.95 8.45
C HIS A 24 -15.20 -2.81 9.89
N LEU A 25 -14.14 -2.03 10.10
CA LEU A 25 -13.49 -1.89 11.42
C LEU A 25 -14.20 -0.90 12.36
N LEU A 26 -14.87 0.12 11.80
CA LEU A 26 -15.52 1.21 12.54
C LEU A 26 -16.98 1.41 12.08
N PRO A 27 -17.82 0.36 12.08
CA PRO A 27 -19.18 0.44 11.55
C PRO A 27 -20.00 1.47 12.31
N GLY A 28 -20.61 2.41 11.59
CA GLY A 28 -21.44 3.48 12.17
C GLY A 28 -20.66 4.63 12.83
N LEU A 29 -19.34 4.56 12.94
CA LEU A 29 -18.52 5.60 13.58
C LEU A 29 -17.94 6.62 12.58
N LEU A 30 -18.01 6.33 11.28
CA LEU A 30 -17.57 7.23 10.21
C LEU A 30 -18.73 8.10 9.71
N GLN A 31 -18.55 9.42 9.76
CA GLN A 31 -19.54 10.43 9.40
C GLN A 31 -18.89 11.56 8.58
N PRO A 32 -19.35 11.84 7.35
CA PRO A 32 -18.74 12.86 6.48
C PRO A 32 -18.71 14.28 7.05
N GLN A 33 -19.68 14.64 7.89
CA GLN A 33 -19.83 15.97 8.47
C GLN A 33 -19.13 16.16 9.82
N SER A 34 -18.38 15.14 10.28
CA SER A 34 -17.66 15.22 11.54
C SER A 34 -16.53 16.25 11.46
N LYS A 35 -16.39 17.04 12.52
CA LYS A 35 -15.30 18.00 12.70
C LYS A 35 -13.96 17.35 13.05
N THR A 36 -13.99 16.06 13.38
CA THR A 36 -12.83 15.22 13.68
C THR A 36 -12.53 14.34 12.49
N SER A 37 -11.29 14.36 12.02
CA SER A 37 -10.83 13.51 10.92
C SER A 37 -10.02 12.32 11.39
N LEU A 38 -10.30 11.15 10.83
CA LEU A 38 -9.46 9.97 10.89
C LEU A 38 -8.58 9.94 9.64
N VAL A 39 -7.27 10.12 9.80
CA VAL A 39 -6.30 9.93 8.72
C VAL A 39 -5.94 8.45 8.66
N GLY A 40 -6.46 7.78 7.63
CA GLY A 40 -6.32 6.33 7.44
C GLY A 40 -4.97 5.94 6.82
N ILE A 41 -4.88 4.74 6.23
CA ILE A 41 -3.65 4.17 5.68
C ILE A 41 -3.09 4.97 4.49
N GLY A 42 -1.79 4.81 4.24
CA GLY A 42 -1.09 5.38 3.09
C GLY A 42 0.13 6.21 3.48
N THR A 43 0.49 7.15 2.60
CA THR A 43 1.62 8.08 2.82
C THR A 43 1.07 9.51 2.86
N LEU A 44 0.43 9.85 3.98
CA LEU A 44 -0.40 11.07 4.08
C LEU A 44 0.26 12.15 4.94
N ILE A 45 1.22 11.80 5.80
CA ILE A 45 1.87 12.78 6.69
C ILE A 45 2.94 13.55 5.92
N ASN A 46 2.68 14.84 5.72
CA ASN A 46 3.53 15.80 5.03
C ASN A 46 3.14 17.25 5.36
N ASP A 47 3.87 18.19 4.77
CA ASP A 47 3.74 19.65 4.91
C ASP A 47 2.35 20.21 4.57
N VAL A 48 1.52 19.47 3.82
CA VAL A 48 0.19 19.93 3.38
C VAL A 48 -0.96 19.16 4.03
N LEU A 49 -0.70 18.20 4.93
CA LEU A 49 -1.76 17.39 5.54
C LEU A 49 -2.76 18.24 6.32
N VAL A 50 -2.26 19.14 7.18
CA VAL A 50 -3.10 20.01 8.03
C VAL A 50 -4.01 20.90 7.17
N GLU A 51 -3.47 21.48 6.10
CA GLU A 51 -4.21 22.33 5.17
C GLU A 51 -5.30 21.57 4.40
N ARG A 52 -5.08 20.28 4.12
CA ARG A 52 -6.01 19.43 3.35
C ARG A 52 -7.10 18.80 4.20
N VAL A 53 -6.78 18.44 5.45
CA VAL A 53 -7.73 17.76 6.35
C VAL A 53 -8.78 18.74 6.88
N GLN A 54 -8.37 19.98 7.22
CA GLN A 54 -9.25 21.04 7.74
C GLN A 54 -10.21 20.55 8.84
N ALA A 55 -9.65 19.95 9.89
CA ALA A 55 -10.39 19.39 11.02
C ALA A 55 -10.00 20.04 12.35
N GLU A 56 -10.94 20.07 13.30
CA GLU A 56 -10.70 20.56 14.66
C GLU A 56 -9.81 19.57 15.44
N LYS A 57 -10.01 18.26 15.23
CA LYS A 57 -9.20 17.17 15.77
C LYS A 57 -8.79 16.19 14.67
N ILE A 58 -7.61 15.60 14.81
CA ILE A 58 -6.99 14.68 13.84
C ILE A 58 -6.56 13.41 14.58
N ALA A 59 -7.17 12.28 14.26
CA ALA A 59 -6.68 10.98 14.68
C ALA A 59 -5.81 10.37 13.56
N ILE A 60 -4.61 9.94 13.92
CA ILE A 60 -3.69 9.26 13.01
C ILE A 60 -3.75 7.76 13.28
N PHE A 61 -4.06 6.99 12.25
CA PHE A 61 -4.07 5.53 12.32
C PHE A 61 -3.26 4.92 11.19
N SER A 62 -2.04 4.49 11.50
CA SER A 62 -1.14 3.66 10.67
C SER A 62 -0.64 4.25 9.34
N THR A 63 -0.93 5.52 9.03
CA THR A 63 -0.28 6.21 7.93
C THR A 63 1.19 6.47 8.22
N GLY A 64 1.98 6.70 7.18
CA GLY A 64 3.37 7.09 7.32
C GLY A 64 3.71 8.40 6.62
N VAL A 65 4.92 8.85 6.90
CA VAL A 65 5.50 10.08 6.39
C VAL A 65 5.93 9.92 4.93
N GLY A 66 5.72 10.95 4.14
CA GLY A 66 6.26 11.07 2.78
C GLY A 66 5.40 11.97 1.89
N TYR A 67 5.88 12.20 0.68
CA TYR A 67 5.26 13.08 -0.34
C TYR A 67 4.93 14.48 0.20
N GLY A 68 5.76 15.48 -0.05
CA GLY A 68 5.49 16.86 0.36
C GLY A 68 6.12 17.84 -0.61
N LYS A 69 5.71 19.12 -0.61
CA LYS A 69 6.33 20.13 -1.50
C LYS A 69 7.80 20.34 -1.15
N GLN A 70 8.15 20.15 0.13
CA GLN A 70 9.50 20.32 0.66
C GLN A 70 10.05 19.04 1.30
N HIS A 71 9.58 17.86 0.86
CA HIS A 71 9.97 16.56 1.42
C HIS A 71 9.85 16.52 2.96
N PHE A 72 10.86 16.00 3.66
CA PHE A 72 10.88 15.86 5.12
C PHE A 72 11.23 17.17 5.86
N ALA A 73 11.56 18.25 5.15
CA ALA A 73 12.06 19.48 5.78
C ALA A 73 10.97 20.28 6.53
N HIS A 74 9.69 20.04 6.23
CA HIS A 74 8.57 20.78 6.80
C HIS A 74 7.42 19.86 7.21
N LEU A 75 7.72 18.84 8.01
CA LEU A 75 6.68 18.01 8.60
C LEU A 75 5.79 18.84 9.55
N PRO A 76 4.49 18.50 9.66
CA PRO A 76 3.58 19.24 10.50
C PRO A 76 3.99 19.12 11.97
N THR A 77 3.97 20.23 12.70
CA THR A 77 4.11 20.21 14.15
C THR A 77 2.91 19.48 14.74
N ILE A 78 3.17 18.45 15.54
CA ILE A 78 2.14 17.73 16.29
C ILE A 78 1.72 18.63 17.46
N ASP A 79 0.47 19.08 17.43
CA ASP A 79 -0.15 19.92 18.45
C ASP A 79 -1.33 19.20 19.12
N ASP A 80 -2.03 19.86 20.05
CA ASP A 80 -3.15 19.29 20.82
C ASP A 80 -4.37 18.88 19.97
N ARG A 81 -4.37 19.16 18.66
CA ARG A 81 -5.39 18.65 17.74
C ARG A 81 -5.12 17.20 17.34
N TRP A 82 -3.88 16.74 17.46
CA TRP A 82 -3.47 15.43 17.00
C TRP A 82 -3.57 14.39 18.11
N LYS A 83 -4.07 13.21 17.75
CA LYS A 83 -3.91 11.99 18.54
C LYS A 83 -3.38 10.89 17.64
N ILE A 84 -2.16 10.44 17.92
CA ILE A 84 -1.51 9.37 17.18
C ILE A 84 -1.77 8.07 17.91
N TYR A 85 -2.43 7.11 17.24
CA TYR A 85 -2.61 5.76 17.76
C TYR A 85 -1.48 4.85 17.30
N CYS A 86 -1.15 4.93 16.02
CA CYS A 86 -0.01 4.23 15.43
C CYS A 86 0.41 4.88 14.10
N LEU A 87 1.62 4.57 13.67
CA LEU A 87 2.27 4.98 12.44
C LEU A 87 2.74 3.75 11.67
N ARG A 88 2.91 3.92 10.35
CA ARG A 88 3.29 2.83 9.43
C ARG A 88 4.58 2.11 9.80
N GLY A 89 5.53 2.79 10.43
CA GLY A 89 6.83 2.20 10.71
C GLY A 89 7.80 3.13 11.45
N PRO A 90 8.99 2.61 11.77
CA PRO A 90 9.96 3.30 12.62
C PRO A 90 10.52 4.58 11.99
N LEU A 91 10.65 4.65 10.66
CA LEU A 91 11.16 5.86 10.01
C LEU A 91 10.12 6.99 10.05
N SER A 92 8.83 6.65 9.97
CA SER A 92 7.75 7.62 10.17
C SER A 92 7.73 8.18 11.60
N ALA A 93 7.90 7.32 12.61
CA ALA A 93 7.97 7.75 14.01
C ALA A 93 9.21 8.63 14.28
N GLN A 94 10.37 8.23 13.75
CA GLN A 94 11.60 9.01 13.82
C GLN A 94 11.46 10.37 13.15
N ALA A 95 10.90 10.42 11.94
CA ALA A 95 10.73 11.67 11.20
C ALA A 95 9.80 12.65 11.93
N LEU A 96 8.79 12.15 12.66
CA LEU A 96 7.91 12.97 13.48
C LEU A 96 8.46 13.29 14.88
N GLY A 97 9.60 12.72 15.28
CA GLY A 97 10.17 12.92 16.61
C GLY A 97 9.32 12.36 17.75
N VAL A 98 8.49 11.35 17.48
CA VAL A 98 7.62 10.70 18.48
C VAL A 98 8.22 9.39 18.99
N SER A 99 7.67 8.86 20.08
CA SER A 99 8.08 7.58 20.65
C SER A 99 8.08 6.46 19.59
N PRO A 100 9.11 5.59 19.53
CA PRO A 100 9.12 4.41 18.69
C PRO A 100 7.95 3.45 18.95
N THR A 101 7.30 3.52 20.12
CA THR A 101 6.11 2.72 20.44
C THR A 101 4.92 3.00 19.52
N PHE A 102 4.89 4.13 18.82
CA PHE A 102 3.88 4.41 17.81
C PHE A 102 4.16 3.72 16.47
N ALA A 103 5.38 3.23 16.23
CA ALA A 103 5.72 2.51 15.01
C ALA A 103 5.20 1.07 15.10
N VAL A 104 4.01 0.84 14.55
CA VAL A 104 3.39 -0.50 14.53
C VAL A 104 3.62 -1.13 13.17
N THR A 105 2.76 -0.87 12.18
CA THR A 105 2.92 -1.25 10.78
C THR A 105 1.85 -0.55 9.93
N ASP A 106 1.82 -0.80 8.62
CA ASP A 106 0.73 -0.33 7.75
C ASP A 106 -0.60 -1.00 8.14
N GLY A 107 -1.65 -0.21 8.33
CA GLY A 107 -2.96 -0.70 8.77
C GLY A 107 -3.65 -1.61 7.75
N ALA A 108 -3.19 -1.62 6.49
CA ALA A 108 -3.65 -2.58 5.49
C ALA A 108 -3.41 -4.03 5.94
N LEU A 109 -2.52 -4.28 6.90
CA LEU A 109 -2.35 -5.59 7.52
C LEU A 109 -3.65 -6.14 8.13
N LEU A 110 -4.55 -5.29 8.64
CA LEU A 110 -5.83 -5.71 9.22
C LEU A 110 -6.76 -6.39 8.21
N VAL A 111 -6.47 -6.34 6.91
CA VAL A 111 -7.17 -7.12 5.87
C VAL A 111 -7.18 -8.61 6.22
N ARG A 112 -6.12 -9.14 6.85
CA ARG A 112 -6.05 -10.57 7.22
C ARG A 112 -7.11 -11.01 8.23
N ARG A 113 -7.80 -10.07 8.89
CA ARG A 113 -8.94 -10.34 9.77
C ARG A 113 -10.28 -10.32 9.05
N LEU A 114 -10.33 -9.69 7.88
CA LEU A 114 -11.55 -9.45 7.11
C LEU A 114 -11.62 -10.32 5.84
N TYR A 115 -10.49 -10.86 5.39
CA TYR A 115 -10.38 -11.64 4.18
C TYR A 115 -9.63 -12.96 4.46
N SER A 116 -10.27 -14.09 4.11
CA SER A 116 -9.64 -15.42 4.13
C SER A 116 -9.33 -15.88 2.71
N SER A 117 -8.09 -16.34 2.50
CA SER A 117 -7.62 -16.91 1.23
C SER A 117 -7.92 -18.40 1.08
N ASP A 118 -8.45 -19.06 2.12
CA ASP A 118 -8.59 -20.54 2.20
C ASP A 118 -9.53 -21.13 1.13
N SER A 119 -10.41 -20.29 0.58
CA SER A 119 -11.38 -20.68 -0.46
C SER A 119 -10.82 -20.63 -1.88
N HIS A 120 -9.60 -20.15 -2.09
CA HIS A 120 -9.04 -19.92 -3.42
C HIS A 120 -7.94 -20.93 -3.76
N ALA A 121 -8.25 -21.81 -4.72
CA ALA A 121 -7.23 -22.63 -5.37
C ALA A 121 -6.23 -21.72 -6.11
N LYS A 122 -4.93 -22.05 -5.99
CA LYS A 122 -3.87 -21.38 -6.75
C LYS A 122 -4.08 -21.67 -8.25
N LYS A 123 -4.11 -20.61 -9.04
CA LYS A 123 -4.28 -20.66 -10.50
C LYS A 123 -3.04 -20.16 -11.24
N TYR A 124 -2.28 -19.26 -10.62
CA TYR A 124 -1.15 -18.60 -11.24
C TYR A 124 0.11 -18.79 -10.41
N LYS A 125 1.21 -19.16 -11.06
CA LYS A 125 2.52 -19.22 -10.40
C LYS A 125 3.04 -17.83 -10.07
N PHE A 126 2.88 -16.90 -10.99
CA PHE A 126 3.33 -15.52 -10.82
C PHE A 126 2.23 -14.55 -11.22
N ALA A 127 2.13 -13.45 -10.49
CA ALA A 127 1.38 -12.27 -10.89
C ALA A 127 2.29 -11.04 -10.91
N PHE A 128 1.95 -10.07 -11.74
CA PHE A 128 2.61 -8.78 -11.79
C PHE A 128 1.61 -7.65 -11.51
N MET A 129 1.95 -6.78 -10.57
CA MET A 129 1.17 -5.60 -10.21
C MET A 129 2.03 -4.34 -10.35
N PRO A 130 1.82 -3.50 -11.39
CA PRO A 130 2.56 -2.26 -11.57
C PRO A 130 2.14 -1.18 -10.56
N HIS A 131 2.94 -0.12 -10.44
CA HIS A 131 2.49 1.10 -9.78
C HIS A 131 1.38 1.78 -10.60
N LEU A 132 0.49 2.54 -9.94
CA LEU A 132 -0.63 3.23 -10.58
C LEU A 132 -0.21 4.02 -11.83
N TRP A 133 0.89 4.78 -11.75
CA TRP A 133 1.37 5.56 -12.88
C TRP A 133 1.78 4.68 -14.08
N GLN A 134 2.36 3.51 -13.83
CA GLN A 134 2.68 2.57 -14.90
C GLN A 134 1.45 1.86 -15.44
N ALA A 135 0.50 1.49 -14.59
CA ALA A 135 -0.79 0.96 -15.04
C ALA A 135 -1.50 1.95 -15.98
N MET A 136 -1.50 3.24 -15.64
CA MET A 136 -2.13 4.29 -16.45
C MET A 136 -1.44 4.57 -17.78
N ASN A 137 -0.11 4.44 -17.85
CA ASN A 137 0.68 4.85 -19.01
C ASN A 137 1.18 3.69 -19.87
N GLY A 138 1.26 2.47 -19.31
CA GLY A 138 1.85 1.29 -19.93
C GLY A 138 1.10 -0.01 -19.60
N GLY A 139 -0.14 0.09 -19.10
CA GLY A 139 -0.92 -1.07 -18.65
C GLY A 139 -1.20 -2.09 -19.75
N ASP A 140 -1.42 -1.64 -21.00
CA ASP A 140 -1.70 -2.56 -22.10
C ASP A 140 -0.44 -3.34 -22.50
N GLU A 141 0.73 -2.69 -22.48
CA GLU A 141 2.00 -3.37 -22.70
C GLU A 141 2.34 -4.36 -21.59
N TRP A 142 2.08 -3.99 -20.33
CA TRP A 142 2.29 -4.90 -19.21
C TRP A 142 1.34 -6.09 -19.24
N LYS A 143 0.07 -5.89 -19.62
CA LYS A 143 -0.88 -6.99 -19.85
C LYS A 143 -0.37 -7.94 -20.93
N ALA A 144 0.10 -7.42 -22.06
CA ALA A 144 0.66 -8.23 -23.14
C ALA A 144 1.93 -8.99 -22.69
N VAL A 145 2.79 -8.38 -21.88
CA VAL A 145 3.96 -9.07 -21.29
C VAL A 145 3.52 -10.18 -20.35
N CYS A 146 2.54 -9.94 -19.48
CA CYS A 146 2.05 -10.95 -18.54
C CYS A 146 1.41 -12.13 -19.29
N GLU A 147 0.57 -11.84 -20.29
CA GLU A 147 -0.05 -12.87 -21.14
C GLU A 147 1.01 -13.73 -21.84
N GLN A 148 2.03 -13.11 -22.43
CA GLN A 148 3.15 -13.82 -23.06
C GLN A 148 3.88 -14.76 -22.09
N LEU A 149 3.98 -14.39 -20.81
CA LEU A 149 4.69 -15.17 -19.78
C LEU A 149 3.78 -16.15 -19.04
N GLY A 150 2.46 -16.13 -19.29
CA GLY A 150 1.49 -16.88 -18.50
C GLY A 150 1.32 -16.35 -17.07
N PHE A 151 1.64 -15.08 -16.83
CA PHE A 151 1.50 -14.42 -15.54
C PHE A 151 0.12 -13.76 -15.44
N LEU A 152 -0.42 -13.65 -14.23
CA LEU A 152 -1.58 -12.80 -13.99
C LEU A 152 -1.16 -11.33 -13.95
N TYR A 153 -1.83 -10.47 -14.72
CA TYR A 153 -1.73 -9.02 -14.54
C TYR A 153 -2.76 -8.56 -13.51
N ILE A 154 -2.31 -7.98 -12.41
CA ILE A 154 -3.18 -7.41 -11.36
C ILE A 154 -3.25 -5.90 -11.58
N ASP A 155 -4.45 -5.39 -11.87
CA ASP A 155 -4.65 -3.96 -12.09
C ASP A 155 -4.74 -3.23 -10.74
N PRO A 156 -3.81 -2.30 -10.41
CA PRO A 156 -3.88 -1.53 -9.16
C PRO A 156 -5.09 -0.59 -9.09
N MET A 157 -5.85 -0.42 -10.18
CA MET A 157 -7.11 0.34 -10.21
C MET A 157 -8.34 -0.54 -9.98
N GLY A 158 -8.17 -1.86 -9.85
CA GLY A 158 -9.26 -2.81 -9.57
C GLY A 158 -9.90 -2.60 -8.18
N SER A 159 -11.06 -3.23 -7.96
CA SER A 159 -11.68 -3.21 -6.62
C SER A 159 -10.83 -3.97 -5.61
N VAL A 160 -10.98 -3.63 -4.33
CA VAL A 160 -10.27 -4.29 -3.22
C VAL A 160 -10.50 -5.80 -3.25
N GLU A 161 -11.74 -6.24 -3.42
CA GLU A 161 -12.12 -7.64 -3.46
C GLU A 161 -11.52 -8.37 -4.67
N GLN A 162 -11.51 -7.73 -5.84
CA GLN A 162 -10.91 -8.32 -7.03
C GLN A 162 -9.41 -8.50 -6.85
N VAL A 163 -8.71 -7.46 -6.39
CA VAL A 163 -7.26 -7.51 -6.18
C VAL A 163 -6.90 -8.56 -5.13
N LEU A 164 -7.64 -8.64 -4.02
CA LEU A 164 -7.41 -9.67 -3.00
C LEU A 164 -7.63 -11.09 -3.54
N ALA A 165 -8.67 -11.29 -4.35
CA ALA A 165 -8.93 -12.57 -5.02
C ALA A 165 -7.85 -12.94 -6.03
N GLU A 166 -7.32 -11.98 -6.78
CA GLU A 166 -6.23 -12.18 -7.73
C GLU A 166 -4.91 -12.51 -7.03
N ILE A 167 -4.58 -11.81 -5.95
CA ILE A 167 -3.41 -12.10 -5.10
C ILE A 167 -3.55 -13.49 -4.48
N SER A 168 -4.72 -13.83 -3.91
CA SER A 168 -4.91 -15.12 -3.23
C SER A 168 -4.84 -16.31 -4.17
N GLN A 169 -5.19 -16.14 -5.45
CA GLN A 169 -5.05 -17.16 -6.49
C GLN A 169 -3.62 -17.30 -7.06
N THR A 170 -2.66 -16.53 -6.53
CA THR A 170 -1.28 -16.48 -7.02
C THR A 170 -0.31 -17.10 -6.00
N GLU A 171 0.73 -17.79 -6.48
CA GLU A 171 1.81 -18.31 -5.62
C GLU A 171 2.84 -17.23 -5.24
N VAL A 172 3.25 -16.37 -6.18
CA VAL A 172 4.17 -15.24 -5.93
C VAL A 172 3.71 -13.96 -6.64
N VAL A 173 3.67 -12.84 -5.91
CA VAL A 173 3.33 -11.52 -6.46
C VAL A 173 4.59 -10.68 -6.71
N ILE A 174 4.84 -10.31 -7.96
CA ILE A 174 5.88 -9.36 -8.34
C ILE A 174 5.24 -7.97 -8.43
N THR A 175 5.70 -6.99 -7.67
CA THR A 175 4.96 -5.72 -7.57
C THR A 175 5.83 -4.50 -7.39
N GLU A 176 5.41 -3.42 -8.06
CA GLU A 176 5.92 -2.06 -7.88
C GLU A 176 5.01 -1.23 -6.96
N ALA A 177 3.76 -1.66 -6.77
CA ALA A 177 2.83 -1.05 -5.83
C ALA A 177 3.09 -1.60 -4.42
N MET A 178 3.46 -0.73 -3.46
CA MET A 178 3.73 -1.14 -2.07
C MET A 178 2.56 -1.89 -1.42
N HIS A 179 1.31 -1.45 -1.67
CA HIS A 179 0.14 -2.16 -1.17
C HIS A 179 -0.07 -3.52 -1.85
N GLY A 180 0.46 -3.75 -3.05
CA GLY A 180 0.50 -5.10 -3.62
C GLY A 180 1.32 -6.06 -2.74
N ALA A 181 2.46 -5.60 -2.21
CA ALA A 181 3.28 -6.38 -1.30
C ALA A 181 2.64 -6.50 0.09
N ILE A 182 2.12 -5.41 0.65
CA ILE A 182 1.45 -5.45 1.97
C ILE A 182 0.27 -6.42 1.95
N LEU A 183 -0.60 -6.33 0.93
CA LEU A 183 -1.76 -7.21 0.81
C LEU A 183 -1.33 -8.66 0.62
N ALA A 184 -0.38 -8.93 -0.26
CA ALA A 184 0.17 -10.28 -0.46
C ALA A 184 0.73 -10.86 0.84
N ASP A 185 1.57 -10.11 1.55
CA ASP A 185 2.17 -10.51 2.82
C ASP A 185 1.13 -10.76 3.92
N SER A 186 0.06 -9.95 3.94
CA SER A 186 -1.07 -10.07 4.89
C SER A 186 -1.86 -11.37 4.72
N ILE A 187 -2.04 -11.82 3.47
CA ILE A 187 -2.73 -13.07 3.15
C ILE A 187 -1.77 -14.23 2.82
N ARG A 188 -0.52 -14.07 3.24
CA ARG A 188 0.55 -15.08 3.22
C ARG A 188 0.94 -15.56 1.82
N VAL A 189 0.93 -14.64 0.86
CA VAL A 189 1.45 -14.83 -0.50
C VAL A 189 2.82 -14.16 -0.59
N PRO A 190 3.90 -14.92 -0.88
CA PRO A 190 5.22 -14.36 -1.08
C PRO A 190 5.27 -13.31 -2.20
N TRP A 191 6.16 -12.33 -2.07
CA TRP A 191 6.22 -11.20 -2.98
C TRP A 191 7.65 -10.80 -3.35
N ILE A 192 7.79 -10.12 -4.49
CA ILE A 192 9.06 -9.54 -4.96
C ILE A 192 8.82 -8.07 -5.28
N ALA A 193 9.56 -7.18 -4.60
CA ALA A 193 9.53 -5.75 -4.92
C ALA A 193 10.31 -5.48 -6.21
N VAL A 194 9.71 -4.71 -7.10
CA VAL A 194 10.35 -4.20 -8.32
C VAL A 194 10.12 -2.71 -8.48
N HIS A 195 10.94 -2.06 -9.31
CA HIS A 195 10.74 -0.67 -9.68
C HIS A 195 11.09 -0.44 -11.14
N THR A 196 10.30 0.39 -11.79
CA THR A 196 10.45 0.76 -13.21
C THR A 196 10.98 2.18 -13.40
N THR A 197 10.88 3.01 -12.36
CA THR A 197 11.48 4.35 -12.28
C THR A 197 12.09 4.59 -10.90
N SER A 198 12.86 5.67 -10.78
CA SER A 198 13.36 6.19 -9.50
C SER A 198 12.31 6.96 -8.69
N ASP A 199 11.13 7.22 -9.26
CA ASP A 199 10.13 8.10 -8.67
C ASP A 199 9.30 7.42 -7.57
N VAL A 200 9.43 6.09 -7.45
CA VAL A 200 8.83 5.35 -6.34
C VAL A 200 9.58 5.73 -5.07
N LEU A 201 8.88 6.38 -4.14
CA LEU A 201 9.44 6.81 -2.86
C LEU A 201 9.94 5.60 -2.06
N GLY A 202 11.24 5.30 -2.14
CA GLY A 202 11.85 4.16 -1.44
C GLY A 202 11.69 4.23 0.08
N PHE A 203 11.54 5.45 0.63
CA PHE A 203 11.31 5.67 2.06
C PHE A 203 10.10 4.90 2.59
N LYS A 204 8.93 4.98 1.92
CA LYS A 204 7.72 4.31 2.42
C LYS A 204 7.85 2.79 2.43
N TRP A 205 8.53 2.25 1.43
CA TRP A 205 8.83 0.82 1.34
C TRP A 205 9.77 0.38 2.45
N LEU A 206 10.86 1.11 2.67
CA LEU A 206 11.82 0.81 3.73
C LEU A 206 11.16 0.90 5.12
N ASP A 207 10.35 1.93 5.34
CA ASP A 207 9.62 2.16 6.58
C ASP A 207 8.70 0.99 6.93
N TRP A 208 7.92 0.50 5.96
CA TRP A 208 7.08 -0.70 6.15
C TRP A 208 7.92 -1.99 6.26
N CYS A 209 8.94 -2.19 5.43
CA CYS A 209 9.77 -3.39 5.50
C CYS A 209 10.45 -3.54 6.87
N LEU A 210 10.90 -2.42 7.45
CA LEU A 210 11.47 -2.39 8.80
C LEU A 210 10.44 -2.75 9.88
N SER A 211 9.17 -2.36 9.74
CA SER A 211 8.14 -2.71 10.72
C SER A 211 7.87 -4.22 10.72
N VAL A 212 7.79 -4.85 9.55
CA VAL A 212 7.54 -6.30 9.42
C VAL A 212 8.81 -7.17 9.45
N GLY A 213 9.97 -6.57 9.70
CA GLY A 213 11.23 -7.30 9.91
C GLY A 213 11.86 -7.89 8.64
N VAL A 214 11.56 -7.36 7.47
CA VAL A 214 12.12 -7.82 6.18
C VAL A 214 13.06 -6.79 5.56
N LYS A 215 13.97 -7.24 4.69
CA LYS A 215 14.90 -6.34 4.00
C LYS A 215 14.33 -5.86 2.68
N TYR A 216 14.22 -4.53 2.50
CA TYR A 216 13.82 -3.94 1.23
C TYR A 216 14.95 -4.06 0.18
N GLN A 217 14.71 -4.85 -0.89
CA GLN A 217 15.66 -5.07 -2.00
C GLN A 217 14.94 -5.05 -3.36
N PRO A 218 14.50 -3.87 -3.83
CA PRO A 218 13.73 -3.79 -5.06
C PRO A 218 14.60 -4.13 -6.27
N GLN A 219 14.02 -4.83 -7.24
CA GLN A 219 14.68 -5.20 -8.49
C GLN A 219 14.30 -4.23 -9.60
N SER A 220 15.27 -3.82 -10.43
CA SER A 220 15.00 -2.89 -11.53
C SER A 220 14.39 -3.61 -12.73
N LEU A 221 13.30 -3.05 -13.26
CA LEU A 221 12.73 -3.44 -14.54
C LEU A 221 12.69 -2.23 -15.49
N PRO A 222 12.79 -2.42 -16.82
CA PRO A 222 12.64 -1.32 -17.75
C PRO A 222 11.18 -0.87 -17.77
N ARG A 223 10.98 0.43 -17.92
CA ARG A 223 9.65 1.00 -18.08
C ARG A 223 9.02 0.57 -19.42
N LEU A 224 7.73 0.28 -19.39
CA LEU A 224 6.87 0.21 -20.58
C LEU A 224 5.96 1.43 -20.65
N ALA A 225 5.64 1.82 -21.87
CA ALA A 225 4.64 2.84 -22.15
C ALA A 225 3.79 2.36 -23.32
N ASN A 226 2.49 2.62 -23.26
CA ASN A 226 1.56 2.34 -24.33
C ASN A 226 2.00 3.12 -25.58
N PRO A 227 1.92 2.52 -26.77
CA PRO A 227 2.30 3.19 -28.00
C PRO A 227 1.39 4.40 -28.24
N LYS A 228 1.96 5.50 -28.77
CA LYS A 228 1.20 6.72 -29.09
C LYS A 228 0.34 6.59 -30.37
N GLY A 229 0.44 5.46 -31.09
CA GLY A 229 -0.26 5.20 -32.34
C GLY A 229 -0.79 3.76 -32.43
N LYS A 230 -1.51 3.43 -33.52
CA LYS A 230 -2.22 2.14 -33.67
C LYS A 230 -1.31 0.92 -33.96
N LYS A 231 -0.04 1.13 -34.31
CA LYS A 231 0.91 0.05 -34.64
C LYS A 231 2.18 0.23 -33.85
N HIS A 232 2.70 -0.89 -33.32
CA HIS A 232 4.03 -0.93 -32.74
C HIS A 232 5.10 -0.74 -33.80
N THR A 233 6.06 0.12 -33.52
CA THR A 233 7.36 0.12 -34.19
C THR A 233 8.14 -1.15 -33.82
N VAL A 234 9.08 -1.55 -34.68
CA VAL A 234 9.98 -2.68 -34.39
C VAL A 234 10.77 -2.43 -33.09
N GLN A 235 11.12 -1.17 -32.80
CA GLN A 235 11.83 -0.78 -31.58
C GLN A 235 10.97 -1.00 -30.33
N GLU A 236 9.70 -0.59 -30.34
CA GLU A 236 8.77 -0.83 -29.22
C GLU A 236 8.55 -2.34 -28.98
N TRP A 237 8.43 -3.13 -30.06
CA TRP A 237 8.32 -4.58 -29.96
C TRP A 237 9.58 -5.21 -29.35
N LEU A 238 10.77 -4.86 -29.83
CA LEU A 238 12.05 -5.35 -29.28
C LEU A 238 12.21 -4.97 -27.79
N HIS A 239 11.83 -3.74 -27.44
CA HIS A 239 11.84 -3.28 -26.05
C HIS A 239 10.88 -4.10 -25.18
N ARG A 240 9.66 -4.37 -25.65
CA ARG A 240 8.72 -5.25 -24.95
C ARG A 240 9.29 -6.66 -24.74
N GLN A 241 9.92 -7.25 -25.76
CA GLN A 241 10.56 -8.57 -25.63
C GLN A 241 11.69 -8.57 -24.61
N LYS A 242 12.49 -7.50 -24.56
CA LYS A 242 13.51 -7.31 -23.53
C LYS A 242 12.90 -7.24 -22.13
N VAL A 243 11.81 -6.50 -21.95
CA VAL A 243 11.11 -6.42 -20.66
C VAL A 243 10.54 -7.77 -20.24
N ALA A 244 9.87 -8.49 -21.15
CA ALA A 244 9.36 -9.83 -20.88
C ALA A 244 10.47 -10.80 -20.47
N SER A 245 11.60 -10.79 -21.18
CA SER A 245 12.76 -11.61 -20.84
C SER A 245 13.32 -11.28 -19.45
N GLN A 246 13.41 -10.00 -19.09
CA GLN A 246 13.90 -9.58 -17.77
C GLN A 246 12.93 -9.94 -16.66
N LEU A 247 11.62 -9.75 -16.85
CA LEU A 247 10.60 -10.15 -15.88
C LEU A 247 10.59 -11.67 -15.67
N ALA A 248 10.70 -12.45 -16.75
CA ALA A 248 10.80 -13.90 -16.67
C ALA A 248 12.05 -14.34 -15.90
N LYS A 249 13.22 -13.79 -16.23
CA LYS A 249 14.48 -14.09 -15.52
C LYS A 249 14.35 -13.75 -14.03
N LEU A 250 13.82 -12.57 -13.71
CA LEU A 250 13.62 -12.11 -12.34
C LEU A 250 12.74 -13.09 -11.55
N SER A 251 11.59 -13.50 -12.13
CA SER A 251 10.66 -14.44 -11.48
C SER A 251 11.28 -15.79 -11.11
N GLN A 252 12.34 -16.20 -11.80
CA GLN A 252 13.01 -17.49 -11.60
C GLN A 252 14.27 -17.39 -10.72
N THR A 253 14.86 -16.21 -10.61
CA THR A 253 16.19 -16.03 -9.99
C THR A 253 16.15 -15.28 -8.67
N VAL A 254 15.13 -14.44 -8.46
CA VAL A 254 14.99 -13.65 -7.24
C VAL A 254 14.16 -14.44 -6.24
N GLN A 255 14.68 -14.58 -5.03
CA GLN A 255 13.97 -15.22 -3.93
C GLN A 255 12.80 -14.33 -3.48
N PRO A 256 11.56 -14.85 -3.47
CA PRO A 256 10.42 -14.14 -2.90
C PRO A 256 10.62 -13.88 -1.41
N ILE A 257 10.03 -12.78 -0.94
CA ILE A 257 10.01 -12.38 0.46
C ILE A 257 8.64 -12.75 1.04
N LEU A 258 8.66 -13.25 2.27
CA LEU A 258 7.48 -13.39 3.12
C LEU A 258 7.90 -13.07 4.55
N SER A 259 7.17 -12.20 5.24
CA SER A 259 7.46 -11.85 6.63
C SER A 259 7.31 -13.06 7.57
N ASP A 260 7.90 -12.99 8.76
CA ASP A 260 7.70 -14.00 9.79
C ASP A 260 6.24 -13.99 10.28
N GLU A 261 5.58 -15.15 10.32
CA GLU A 261 4.16 -15.27 10.68
C GLU A 261 3.88 -14.77 12.10
N HIS A 262 4.73 -15.15 13.05
CA HIS A 262 4.51 -14.83 14.45
C HIS A 262 4.70 -13.34 14.70
N HIS A 263 5.74 -12.75 14.12
CA HIS A 263 5.95 -11.30 14.15
C HIS A 263 4.78 -10.55 13.50
N LEU A 264 4.32 -11.01 12.33
CA LEU A 264 3.20 -10.37 11.63
C LEU A 264 1.89 -10.47 12.43
N GLU A 265 1.63 -11.60 13.08
CA GLU A 265 0.48 -11.78 13.96
C GLU A 265 0.56 -10.85 15.18
N ASN A 266 1.72 -10.71 15.82
CA ASN A 266 1.92 -9.78 16.93
C ASN A 266 1.64 -8.32 16.51
N LEU A 267 2.11 -7.90 15.33
CA LEU A 267 1.79 -6.58 14.78
C LEU A 267 0.30 -6.40 14.52
N THR A 268 -0.39 -7.47 14.12
CA THR A 268 -1.84 -7.43 13.86
C THR A 268 -2.60 -7.22 15.17
N ILE A 269 -2.24 -7.94 16.23
CA ILE A 269 -2.80 -7.78 17.57
C ILE A 269 -2.53 -6.37 18.12
N GLU A 270 -1.34 -5.82 17.89
CA GLU A 270 -1.01 -4.45 18.27
C GLU A 270 -1.91 -3.45 17.52
N LEU A 271 -2.11 -3.61 16.21
CA LEU A 271 -3.05 -2.77 15.45
C LEU A 271 -4.48 -2.87 15.97
N GLU A 272 -4.95 -4.08 16.34
CA GLU A 272 -6.27 -4.30 16.95
C GLU A 272 -6.38 -3.56 18.30
N THR A 273 -5.33 -3.62 19.12
CA THR A 273 -5.26 -2.90 20.40
C THR A 273 -5.37 -1.38 20.19
N ARG A 274 -4.62 -0.82 19.24
CA ARG A 274 -4.70 0.61 18.88
C ARG A 274 -6.06 0.99 18.30
N LEU A 275 -6.70 0.10 17.57
CA LEU A 275 -8.04 0.30 17.02
C LEU A 275 -9.08 0.35 18.14
N ASP A 276 -8.95 -0.51 19.15
CA ASP A 276 -9.85 -0.53 20.30
C ASP A 276 -9.65 0.68 21.22
N GLU A 277 -8.41 1.17 21.36
CA GLU A 277 -8.14 2.50 21.96
C GLU A 277 -8.92 3.60 21.22
N LEU A 278 -8.81 3.66 19.89
CA LEU A 278 -9.54 4.62 19.06
C LEU A 278 -11.05 4.52 19.26
N LYS A 279 -11.62 3.30 19.26
CA LYS A 279 -13.06 3.10 19.49
C LYS A 279 -13.50 3.60 20.87
N ARG A 280 -12.73 3.31 21.93
CA ARG A 280 -13.04 3.77 23.29
C ARG A 280 -13.03 5.29 23.38
N ASP A 281 -12.02 5.94 22.78
CA ASP A 281 -11.93 7.41 22.77
C ASP A 281 -13.09 8.06 22.01
N ILE A 282 -13.53 7.47 20.90
CA ILE A 282 -14.73 7.92 20.19
C ILE A 282 -15.97 7.79 21.09
N GLN A 283 -16.14 6.65 21.75
CA GLN A 283 -17.30 6.38 22.60
C GLN A 283 -17.34 7.23 23.88
N SER A 284 -16.17 7.62 24.40
CA SER A 284 -16.06 8.47 25.60
C SER A 284 -16.18 9.96 25.29
N GLY A 285 -16.41 10.35 24.03
CA GLY A 285 -16.50 11.76 23.61
C GLY A 285 -15.17 12.50 23.63
N TYR A 286 -14.02 11.81 23.53
CA TYR A 286 -12.70 12.46 23.51
C TYR A 286 -12.56 13.48 22.35
N PHE A 287 -13.30 13.25 21.27
CA PHE A 287 -13.24 14.01 20.03
C PHE A 287 -14.40 15.00 19.84
N ASP A 288 -15.25 15.16 20.85
CA ASP A 288 -16.40 16.08 20.85
C ASP A 288 -16.05 17.46 21.41
#